data_AF-A0A9W8LMU4-F1
#
_entry.id   AF-A0A9W8LMU4-F1
#
_cell.length_a   1.000
_cell.length_b   1.000
_cell.length_c   1.000
_cell.angle_alpha   90.00
_cell.angle_beta   90.00
_cell.angle_gamma   90.00
#
_symmetry.space_group_name_H-M   'P 1'
#
loop_
_entity.id
_entity.type
_entity.pdbx_description
1 polymer ?
#
loop_
_entity_poly.entity_id
_entity_poly.type
_entity_poly.pdbx_seq_one_letter_code
_entity_poly.pdbx_strand_id
1 'polypeptide(L)'
;MQLLERLSRNKNAPDIIDETFLLVAGGVGRAAALDEAAMSAVVPFIVDYYIDGNIFLRAVAMEQLLLVSQEHHMSLSRLLSYFAESLACTLTLTLTLPASAPFMRCMQMLATTPAKFIRKYQDRIVPELFIGRCETALPSVANILEIRIPVLCVNHAASIFARIFLIEDQLMQVAMDRFINYLSAGSELGKDQVEVNIPSLLRSCSVKLIFNLVLALGRGDSTLRR
;
A
#
# COMPACT_ATOMS: atom_id res chain seq x y z
N MET A 1 -11.38 7.36 -17.83
CA MET A 1 -10.33 7.53 -16.80
C MET A 1 -10.66 8.65 -15.80
N GLN A 2 -10.79 9.92 -16.20
CA GLN A 2 -11.13 11.03 -15.27
C GLN A 2 -12.44 10.85 -14.48
N LEU A 3 -13.43 10.14 -15.04
CA LEU A 3 -14.69 9.84 -14.36
C LEU A 3 -14.50 8.82 -13.22
N LEU A 4 -13.75 7.73 -13.43
CA LEU A 4 -13.42 6.75 -12.39
C LEU A 4 -12.61 7.37 -11.25
N GLU A 5 -11.64 8.24 -11.56
CA GLU A 5 -10.88 8.98 -10.55
C GLU A 5 -11.76 9.95 -9.73
N ARG A 6 -12.69 10.66 -10.38
CA ARG A 6 -13.65 11.52 -9.70
C ARG A 6 -14.64 10.75 -8.83
N LEU A 7 -15.00 9.54 -9.24
CA LEU A 7 -15.93 8.68 -8.52
C LEU A 7 -15.31 8.02 -7.28
N SER A 8 -14.02 7.67 -7.32
CA SER A 8 -13.28 7.19 -6.14
C SER A 8 -13.29 8.17 -4.95
N ARG A 9 -13.58 9.45 -5.20
CA ARG A 9 -13.56 10.52 -4.19
C ARG A 9 -14.88 10.71 -3.44
N ASN A 10 -15.97 10.05 -3.85
CA ASN A 10 -17.30 10.30 -3.30
C ASN A 10 -17.86 9.10 -2.52
N LYS A 11 -17.14 8.66 -1.46
CA LYS A 11 -17.53 7.55 -0.56
C LYS A 11 -18.74 7.84 0.36
N ASN A 12 -19.45 8.97 0.19
CA ASN A 12 -20.57 9.39 1.05
C ASN A 12 -21.94 9.31 0.35
N ALA A 13 -22.03 8.61 -0.78
CA ALA A 13 -23.28 8.40 -1.49
C ALA A 13 -24.15 7.31 -0.80
N PRO A 14 -25.49 7.32 -0.98
CA PRO A 14 -26.34 6.25 -0.47
C PRO A 14 -25.97 4.89 -1.09
N ASP A 15 -26.02 3.81 -0.29
CA ASP A 15 -25.56 2.44 -0.63
C ASP A 15 -25.99 1.91 -2.03
N ILE A 16 -27.14 2.34 -2.54
CA ILE A 16 -27.66 1.98 -3.87
C ILE A 16 -26.77 2.50 -5.01
N ILE A 17 -26.19 3.67 -4.81
CA ILE A 17 -25.30 4.31 -5.78
C ILE A 17 -23.97 3.55 -5.83
N ASP A 18 -23.48 3.08 -4.68
CA ASP A 18 -22.24 2.28 -4.58
C ASP A 18 -22.36 0.91 -5.25
N GLU A 19 -23.50 0.23 -5.10
CA GLU A 19 -23.77 -1.02 -5.81
C GLU A 19 -23.72 -0.82 -7.33
N THR A 20 -24.43 0.21 -7.82
CA THR A 20 -24.45 0.54 -9.25
C THR A 20 -23.03 0.83 -9.76
N PHE A 21 -22.22 1.54 -8.99
CA PHE A 21 -20.83 1.80 -9.35
C PHE A 21 -19.98 0.53 -9.40
N LEU A 22 -20.16 -0.40 -8.46
CA LEU A 22 -19.46 -1.68 -8.48
C LEU A 22 -19.83 -2.51 -9.71
N LEU A 23 -21.11 -2.56 -10.08
CA LEU A 23 -21.58 -3.26 -11.27
C LEU A 23 -20.98 -2.65 -12.54
N VAL A 24 -20.94 -1.32 -12.63
CA VAL A 24 -20.31 -0.61 -13.77
C VAL A 24 -18.81 -0.88 -13.80
N ALA A 25 -18.11 -0.79 -12.68
CA ALA A 25 -16.68 -1.10 -12.60
C ALA A 25 -16.38 -2.54 -13.02
N GLY A 26 -17.18 -3.51 -12.55
CA GLY A 26 -17.09 -4.91 -12.99
C GLY A 26 -17.35 -5.08 -14.48
N GLY A 27 -18.35 -4.37 -15.04
CA GLY A 27 -18.62 -4.34 -16.48
C GLY A 27 -17.44 -3.79 -17.30
N VAL A 28 -16.83 -2.70 -16.85
CA VAL A 28 -15.61 -2.15 -17.47
C VAL A 28 -14.44 -3.13 -17.37
N GLY A 29 -14.27 -3.77 -16.22
CA GLY A 29 -13.22 -4.78 -16.01
C GLY A 29 -13.35 -5.99 -16.94
N ARG A 30 -14.58 -6.43 -17.23
CA ARG A 30 -14.84 -7.50 -18.21
C ARG A 30 -14.59 -7.05 -19.64
N ALA A 31 -15.00 -5.84 -20.01
CA ALA A 31 -14.85 -5.32 -21.37
C ALA A 31 -13.41 -4.87 -21.72
N ALA A 32 -12.59 -4.54 -20.71
CA ALA A 32 -11.20 -4.17 -20.91
C ALA A 32 -10.40 -5.41 -21.32
N ALA A 33 -9.86 -5.46 -22.54
CA ALA A 33 -9.05 -6.57 -23.07
C ALA A 33 -7.67 -6.68 -22.39
N LEU A 34 -7.65 -6.92 -21.07
CA LEU A 34 -6.48 -6.85 -20.19
C LEU A 34 -5.67 -5.55 -20.37
N ASP A 35 -6.33 -4.46 -20.76
CA ASP A 35 -5.69 -3.14 -20.76
C ASP A 35 -5.24 -2.80 -19.34
N GLU A 36 -3.92 -2.78 -19.15
CA GLU A 36 -3.28 -2.61 -17.85
C GLU A 36 -3.69 -1.28 -17.20
N ALA A 37 -3.90 -0.23 -18.00
CA ALA A 37 -4.32 1.07 -17.49
C ALA A 37 -5.76 1.04 -16.95
N ALA A 38 -6.70 0.42 -17.67
CA ALA A 38 -8.07 0.28 -17.21
C ALA A 38 -8.17 -0.64 -15.99
N MET A 39 -7.50 -1.79 -16.03
CA MET A 39 -7.57 -2.79 -14.98
C MET A 39 -6.86 -2.37 -13.69
N SER A 40 -5.75 -1.62 -13.80
CA SER A 40 -5.07 -1.03 -12.63
C SER A 40 -5.89 0.04 -11.90
N ALA A 41 -6.93 0.59 -12.53
CA ALA A 41 -7.89 1.46 -11.86
C ALA A 41 -9.10 0.65 -11.30
N VAL A 42 -9.63 -0.28 -12.09
CA VAL A 42 -10.83 -1.04 -11.75
C VAL A 42 -10.60 -2.03 -10.60
N VAL A 43 -9.53 -2.82 -10.65
CA VAL A 43 -9.29 -3.87 -9.65
C VAL A 43 -9.09 -3.27 -8.25
N PRO A 44 -8.22 -2.26 -8.04
CA PRO A 44 -8.12 -1.60 -6.74
C PRO A 44 -9.42 -0.97 -6.26
N PHE A 45 -10.19 -0.35 -7.17
CA PHE A 45 -11.49 0.21 -6.81
C PHE A 45 -12.44 -0.84 -6.25
N ILE A 46 -12.59 -1.99 -6.91
CA ILE A 46 -13.48 -3.05 -6.43
C ILE A 46 -12.94 -3.66 -5.12
N VAL A 47 -11.61 -3.82 -4.99
CA VAL A 47 -10.96 -4.31 -3.76
C VAL A 47 -11.20 -3.35 -2.59
N ASP A 48 -11.19 -2.04 -2.80
CA ASP A 48 -11.48 -1.06 -1.75
C ASP A 48 -12.89 -1.23 -1.17
N TYR A 49 -13.89 -1.46 -2.02
CA TYR A 49 -15.25 -1.79 -1.56
C TYR A 49 -15.34 -3.15 -0.88
N TYR A 50 -14.50 -4.12 -1.28
CA TYR A 50 -14.41 -5.39 -0.57
C TYR A 50 -13.82 -5.23 0.85
N ILE A 51 -12.93 -4.26 1.04
CA ILE A 51 -12.28 -3.96 2.33
C ILE A 51 -13.23 -3.21 3.25
N ASP A 52 -13.75 -2.07 2.78
CA ASP A 52 -14.48 -1.09 3.61
C ASP A 52 -16.02 -1.24 3.53
N GLY A 53 -16.54 -1.98 2.56
CA GLY A 53 -17.98 -2.08 2.33
C GLY A 53 -18.75 -2.83 3.42
N ASN A 54 -20.05 -2.53 3.51
CA ASN A 54 -20.98 -3.34 4.31
C ASN A 54 -21.05 -4.80 3.77
N ILE A 55 -21.72 -5.71 4.47
CA ILE A 55 -21.77 -7.14 4.07
C ILE A 55 -22.27 -7.32 2.63
N PHE A 56 -23.25 -6.50 2.20
CA PHE A 56 -23.82 -6.56 0.87
C PHE A 56 -22.83 -6.08 -0.20
N LEU A 57 -22.24 -4.89 -0.03
CA LEU A 57 -21.25 -4.35 -0.96
C LEU A 57 -20.02 -5.26 -1.09
N ARG A 58 -19.62 -5.93 -0.01
CA ARG A 58 -18.53 -6.91 -0.05
C ARG A 58 -18.89 -8.15 -0.87
N ALA A 59 -20.12 -8.63 -0.76
CA ALA A 59 -20.59 -9.74 -1.59
C ALA A 59 -20.61 -9.35 -3.08
N VAL A 60 -21.13 -8.16 -3.40
CA VAL A 60 -21.14 -7.63 -4.77
C VAL A 60 -19.71 -7.43 -5.30
N ALA A 61 -18.81 -6.83 -4.51
CA ALA A 61 -17.43 -6.64 -4.91
C ALA A 61 -16.71 -7.98 -5.18
N MET A 62 -16.94 -8.99 -4.34
CA MET A 62 -16.41 -10.34 -4.55
C MET A 62 -16.95 -10.97 -5.83
N GLU A 63 -18.26 -10.86 -6.08
CA GLU A 63 -18.89 -11.36 -7.29
C GLU A 63 -18.31 -10.68 -8.54
N GLN A 64 -18.17 -9.35 -8.53
CA GLN A 64 -17.59 -8.63 -9.67
C GLN A 64 -16.13 -9.04 -9.91
N LEU A 65 -15.32 -9.22 -8.87
CA LEU A 65 -13.94 -9.74 -9.04
C LEU A 65 -13.92 -11.15 -9.65
N LEU A 66 -14.84 -12.02 -9.24
CA LEU A 66 -14.98 -13.37 -9.80
C LEU A 66 -15.38 -13.31 -11.28
N LEU A 67 -16.40 -12.52 -11.63
CA LEU A 67 -16.85 -12.37 -13.01
C LEU A 67 -15.76 -11.80 -13.91
N VAL A 68 -15.02 -10.80 -13.44
CA VAL A 68 -13.85 -10.26 -14.16
C VAL A 68 -12.77 -11.32 -14.33
N SER A 69 -12.48 -12.12 -13.30
CA SER A 69 -11.49 -13.20 -13.41
C SER A 69 -11.90 -14.29 -14.41
N GLN A 70 -13.19 -14.64 -14.45
CA GLN A 70 -13.75 -15.63 -15.38
C GLN A 70 -13.69 -15.17 -16.83
N GLU A 71 -14.05 -13.91 -17.10
CA GLU A 71 -13.99 -13.31 -18.43
C GLU A 71 -12.56 -13.35 -19.00
N HIS A 72 -11.57 -13.09 -18.15
CA HIS A 72 -10.14 -13.12 -18.53
C HIS A 72 -9.50 -14.51 -18.43
N HIS A 73 -10.29 -15.55 -18.16
CA HIS A 73 -9.82 -16.93 -18.00
C HIS A 73 -8.68 -17.09 -16.97
N MET A 74 -8.73 -16.31 -15.89
CA MET A 74 -7.79 -16.37 -14.77
C MET A 74 -8.51 -16.78 -13.49
N SER A 75 -7.82 -17.51 -12.62
CA SER A 75 -8.28 -17.65 -11.23
C SER A 75 -8.23 -16.28 -10.53
N LEU A 76 -9.15 -16.02 -9.60
CA LEU A 76 -9.17 -14.80 -8.80
C LEU A 76 -7.81 -14.47 -8.15
N SER A 77 -7.13 -15.46 -7.56
CA SER A 77 -5.81 -15.27 -6.95
C SER A 77 -4.75 -14.83 -7.96
N ARG A 78 -4.82 -15.31 -9.21
CA ARG A 78 -3.92 -14.92 -10.31
C ARG A 78 -4.21 -13.49 -10.78
N LEU A 79 -5.49 -13.13 -10.93
CA LEU A 79 -5.90 -11.76 -11.25
C LEU A 79 -5.39 -10.78 -10.19
N LEU A 80 -5.65 -11.07 -8.91
CA LEU A 80 -5.21 -10.21 -7.82
C LEU A 80 -3.69 -10.20 -7.66
N SER A 81 -3.00 -11.31 -7.92
CA SER A 81 -1.54 -11.37 -7.89
C SER A 81 -0.89 -10.51 -8.98
N TYR A 82 -1.54 -10.38 -10.14
CA TYR A 82 -1.09 -9.49 -11.21
C TYR A 82 -1.10 -8.02 -10.75
N PHE A 83 -2.13 -7.60 -10.01
CA PHE A 83 -2.25 -6.26 -9.44
C PHE A 83 -1.76 -6.13 -7.99
N ALA A 84 -1.13 -7.16 -7.43
CA ALA A 84 -0.79 -7.19 -6.00
C ALA A 84 0.20 -6.08 -5.61
N GLU A 85 1.06 -5.65 -6.53
CA GLU A 85 1.99 -4.56 -6.28
C GLU A 85 1.28 -3.20 -6.13
N SER A 86 0.28 -2.90 -6.97
CA SER A 86 -0.50 -1.67 -6.85
C SER A 86 -1.40 -1.67 -5.62
N LEU A 87 -1.87 -2.85 -5.21
CA LEU A 87 -2.69 -3.05 -4.02
C LEU A 87 -1.87 -3.08 -2.72
N ALA A 88 -0.55 -3.27 -2.78
CA ALA A 88 0.28 -3.58 -1.61
C ALA A 88 0.10 -2.59 -0.46
N CYS A 89 0.25 -1.30 -0.75
CA CYS A 89 0.14 -0.25 0.26
C CYS A 89 -1.29 -0.17 0.83
N THR A 90 -2.31 -0.17 -0.03
CA THR A 90 -3.72 -0.12 0.38
C THR A 90 -4.07 -1.28 1.30
N LEU A 91 -3.70 -2.50 0.91
CA LEU A 91 -3.94 -3.70 1.72
C LEU A 91 -3.21 -3.60 3.06
N THR A 92 -1.94 -3.20 3.09
CA THR A 92 -1.20 -3.08 4.35
C THR A 92 -1.79 -2.02 5.28
N LEU A 93 -2.33 -0.91 4.76
CA LEU A 93 -3.00 0.10 5.58
C LEU A 93 -4.23 -0.46 6.31
N THR A 94 -4.88 -1.50 5.79
CA THR A 94 -6.00 -2.16 6.48
C THR A 94 -5.60 -2.89 7.77
N LEU A 95 -4.30 -3.09 8.02
CA LEU A 95 -3.80 -3.58 9.32
C LEU A 95 -4.12 -2.61 10.47
N THR A 96 -4.36 -1.34 10.17
CA THR A 96 -4.74 -0.33 11.15
C THR A 96 -6.20 -0.41 11.56
N LEU A 97 -7.03 -1.11 10.79
CA LEU A 97 -8.45 -1.28 11.07
C LEU A 97 -8.66 -2.28 12.22
N PRO A 98 -9.73 -2.11 13.02
CA PRO A 98 -10.06 -3.04 14.09
C PRO A 98 -10.07 -4.50 13.62
N ALA A 99 -9.45 -5.37 14.43
CA ALA A 99 -9.31 -6.82 14.22
C ALA A 99 -8.48 -7.28 13.01
N SER A 100 -7.91 -6.39 12.18
CA SER A 100 -7.12 -6.74 10.97
C SER A 100 -7.81 -7.71 10.00
N ALA A 101 -9.12 -7.93 10.16
CA ALA A 101 -9.89 -8.93 9.45
C ALA A 101 -9.94 -8.67 7.93
N PRO A 102 -10.04 -7.42 7.43
CA PRO A 102 -10.00 -7.14 6.00
C PRO A 102 -8.68 -7.62 5.36
N PHE A 103 -7.55 -7.33 6.00
CA PHE A 103 -6.24 -7.75 5.52
C PHE A 103 -6.17 -9.27 5.36
N MET A 104 -6.57 -10.02 6.40
CA MET A 104 -6.53 -11.48 6.39
C MET A 104 -7.43 -12.08 5.30
N ARG A 105 -8.62 -11.51 5.06
CA ARG A 105 -9.50 -11.92 3.96
C ARG A 105 -8.86 -11.71 2.59
N CYS A 106 -8.23 -10.55 2.36
CA CYS A 106 -7.53 -10.29 1.11
C CYS A 106 -6.34 -11.24 0.91
N MET A 107 -5.60 -11.59 1.98
CA MET A 107 -4.52 -12.58 1.90
C MET A 107 -5.03 -13.97 1.51
N GLN A 108 -6.21 -14.37 2.01
CA GLN A 108 -6.88 -15.61 1.61
C GLN A 108 -7.25 -15.58 0.12
N MET A 109 -7.81 -14.48 -0.38
CA MET A 109 -8.13 -14.32 -1.81
C MET A 109 -6.89 -14.39 -2.71
N LEU A 110 -5.78 -13.81 -2.25
CA LEU A 110 -4.48 -13.86 -2.92
C LEU A 110 -3.77 -15.22 -2.80
N ALA A 111 -4.33 -16.17 -2.02
CA ALA A 111 -3.71 -17.46 -1.72
C ALA A 111 -2.26 -17.32 -1.21
N THR A 112 -2.01 -16.32 -0.35
CA THR A 112 -0.69 -16.05 0.23
C THR A 112 -0.79 -15.82 1.73
N THR A 113 0.35 -15.96 2.44
CA THR A 113 0.43 -15.58 3.85
C THR A 113 0.77 -14.09 4.00
N PRO A 114 0.32 -13.44 5.09
CA PRO A 114 0.72 -12.08 5.47
C PRO A 114 2.22 -11.81 5.35
N ALA A 115 3.04 -12.65 5.98
CA ALA A 115 4.49 -12.46 6.01
C ALA A 115 5.11 -12.58 4.61
N LYS A 116 4.65 -13.54 3.79
CA LYS A 116 5.13 -13.70 2.41
C LYS A 116 4.75 -12.51 1.54
N PHE A 117 3.53 -12.00 1.68
CA PHE A 117 3.05 -10.84 0.95
C PHE A 117 3.86 -9.59 1.29
N ILE A 118 3.97 -9.27 2.58
CA ILE A 118 4.69 -8.09 3.05
C ILE A 118 6.16 -8.19 2.66
N ARG A 119 6.81 -9.34 2.85
CA ARG A 119 8.22 -9.52 2.47
C ARG A 119 8.45 -9.34 0.97
N LYS A 120 7.50 -9.74 0.12
CA LYS A 120 7.59 -9.57 -1.33
C LYS A 120 7.49 -8.09 -1.74
N TYR A 121 6.69 -7.29 -1.04
CA TYR A 121 6.39 -5.90 -1.42
C TYR A 121 6.93 -4.85 -0.44
N GLN A 122 7.82 -5.23 0.48
CA GLN A 122 8.33 -4.37 1.55
C GLN A 122 9.00 -3.08 1.05
N ASP A 123 9.70 -3.14 -0.09
CA ASP A 123 10.41 -1.99 -0.67
C ASP A 123 9.45 -0.86 -1.08
N ARG A 124 8.17 -1.21 -1.34
CA ARG A 124 7.09 -0.27 -1.65
C ARG A 124 6.26 0.06 -0.42
N ILE A 125 5.94 -0.95 0.40
CA ILE A 125 5.11 -0.80 1.59
C ILE A 125 5.79 0.11 2.62
N VAL A 126 7.02 -0.22 3.02
CA VAL A 126 7.67 0.44 4.17
C VAL A 126 7.82 1.95 3.99
N PRO A 127 8.32 2.48 2.85
CA PRO A 127 8.42 3.92 2.65
C PRO A 127 7.07 4.65 2.71
N GLU A 128 6.00 4.04 2.18
CA GLU A 128 4.66 4.64 2.17
C GLU A 128 4.05 4.74 3.57
N LEU A 129 4.41 3.83 4.49
CA LEU A 129 3.93 3.87 5.87
C LEU A 129 4.45 5.09 6.65
N PHE A 130 5.56 5.72 6.22
CA PHE A 130 6.07 6.94 6.85
C PHE A 130 5.34 8.20 6.43
N ILE A 131 4.78 8.21 5.21
CA ILE A 131 3.93 9.30 4.73
C ILE A 131 2.50 9.12 5.23
N GLY A 132 2.01 7.87 5.22
CA GLY A 132 0.71 7.53 5.75
C GLY A 132 0.59 7.98 7.20
N ARG A 133 -0.53 8.64 7.56
CA ARG A 133 -0.83 9.03 8.94
C ARG A 133 -1.24 7.82 9.82
N CYS A 134 -0.58 6.67 9.64
CA CYS A 134 -0.95 5.38 10.21
C CYS A 134 0.15 4.84 11.13
N GLU A 135 0.19 5.36 12.35
CA GLU A 135 1.23 5.06 13.35
C GLU A 135 1.24 3.59 13.79
N THR A 136 0.11 2.89 13.66
CA THR A 136 -0.04 1.48 14.06
C THR A 136 0.33 0.50 12.95
N ALA A 137 0.46 0.95 11.69
CA ALA A 137 0.73 0.08 10.56
C ALA A 137 2.17 -0.47 10.60
N LEU A 138 3.16 0.39 10.85
CA LEU A 138 4.56 -0.01 10.86
C LEU A 138 4.90 -1.02 11.99
N PRO A 139 4.44 -0.83 13.25
CA PRO A 139 4.56 -1.85 14.29
C PRO A 139 3.88 -3.17 13.91
N SER A 140 2.72 -3.13 13.27
CA SER A 140 2.01 -4.34 12.82
C SER A 140 2.79 -5.09 11.75
N VAL A 141 3.36 -4.37 10.78
CA VAL A 141 4.24 -4.92 9.74
C VAL A 141 5.49 -5.56 10.36
N ALA A 142 6.15 -4.85 11.29
CA ALA A 142 7.32 -5.35 12.00
C ALA A 142 7.01 -6.64 12.78
N ASN A 143 5.85 -6.69 13.44
CA ASN A 143 5.39 -7.87 14.16
C ASN A 143 5.14 -9.07 13.22
N ILE A 144 4.45 -8.85 12.08
CA ILE A 144 4.19 -9.92 11.10
C ILE A 144 5.48 -10.46 10.47
N LEU A 145 6.48 -9.60 10.27
CA LEU A 145 7.77 -9.99 9.73
C LEU A 145 8.73 -10.57 10.78
N GLU A 146 8.39 -10.45 12.07
CA GLU A 146 9.27 -10.78 13.21
C GLU A 146 10.62 -10.02 13.16
N ILE A 147 10.58 -8.77 12.70
CA ILE A 147 11.75 -7.89 12.57
C ILE A 147 11.56 -6.67 13.46
N ARG A 148 12.62 -6.26 14.19
CA ARG A 148 12.58 -5.02 14.99
C ARG A 148 12.43 -3.80 14.09
N ILE A 149 11.56 -2.85 14.47
CA ILE A 149 11.30 -1.63 13.69
C ILE A 149 12.59 -0.88 13.29
N PRO A 150 13.57 -0.64 14.19
CA PRO A 150 14.81 0.05 13.81
C PRO A 150 15.58 -0.67 12.69
N VAL A 151 15.60 -2.01 12.71
CA VAL A 151 16.25 -2.81 11.66
C VAL A 151 15.50 -2.66 10.34
N LEU A 152 14.16 -2.65 10.38
CA LEU A 152 13.33 -2.41 9.21
C LEU A 152 13.58 -1.01 8.62
N CYS A 153 13.69 0.02 9.47
CA CYS A 153 14.03 1.38 9.08
C CYS A 153 15.41 1.47 8.40
N VAL A 154 16.43 0.86 9.00
CA VAL A 154 17.81 0.87 8.46
C VAL A 154 17.88 0.15 7.11
N ASN A 155 17.27 -1.04 7.00
CA ASN A 155 17.27 -1.82 5.75
C ASN A 155 16.61 -1.08 4.58
N HIS A 156 15.63 -0.23 4.87
CA HIS A 156 14.86 0.51 3.89
C HIS A 156 15.16 2.02 3.87
N ALA A 157 16.23 2.47 4.54
CA ALA A 157 16.52 3.88 4.77
C ALA A 157 16.58 4.70 3.47
N ALA A 158 17.24 4.19 2.42
CA ALA A 158 17.32 4.86 1.12
C ALA A 158 15.94 5.12 0.50
N SER A 159 15.03 4.14 0.57
CA SER A 159 13.70 4.25 -0.02
C SER A 159 12.79 5.13 0.84
N ILE A 160 12.94 5.06 2.17
CA ILE A 160 12.23 5.93 3.11
C ILE A 160 12.64 7.40 2.89
N PHE A 161 13.94 7.71 2.89
CA PHE A 161 14.43 9.07 2.66
C PHE A 161 14.03 9.60 1.30
N ALA A 162 14.14 8.79 0.23
CA ALA A 162 13.70 9.20 -1.09
C ALA A 162 12.23 9.62 -1.06
N ARG A 163 11.38 8.82 -0.41
CA ARG A 163 9.94 9.09 -0.33
C ARG A 163 9.64 10.30 0.56
N ILE A 164 10.35 10.49 1.67
CA ILE A 164 10.25 11.67 2.54
C ILE A 164 10.71 12.95 1.85
N PHE A 165 11.77 12.94 1.05
CA PHE A 165 12.27 14.13 0.37
C PHE A 165 11.42 14.57 -0.84
N LEU A 166 10.43 13.77 -1.22
CA LEU A 166 9.57 14.07 -2.37
C LEU A 166 8.16 14.55 -1.97
N ILE A 167 7.86 14.67 -0.67
CA ILE A 167 6.59 15.24 -0.18
C ILE A 167 6.73 16.72 0.16
N GLU A 168 5.60 17.38 0.43
CA GLU A 168 5.56 18.78 0.85
C GLU A 168 6.32 19.02 2.17
N ASP A 169 6.96 20.20 2.30
CA ASP A 169 7.85 20.55 3.41
C ASP A 169 7.23 20.31 4.80
N GLN A 170 5.92 20.58 4.95
CA GLN A 170 5.21 20.39 6.22
C GLN A 170 5.09 18.91 6.62
N LEU A 171 4.86 18.03 5.65
CA LEU A 171 4.76 16.59 5.89
C LEU A 171 6.14 15.94 6.03
N MET A 172 7.14 16.50 5.35
CA MET A 172 8.53 16.04 5.42
C MET A 172 9.05 16.05 6.86
N GLN A 173 8.86 17.14 7.60
CA GLN A 173 9.33 17.25 8.99
C GLN A 173 8.67 16.20 9.88
N VAL A 174 7.35 16.02 9.79
CA VAL A 174 6.61 15.03 10.57
C VAL A 174 7.09 13.60 10.26
N ALA A 175 7.33 13.28 8.99
CA ALA A 175 7.83 11.96 8.59
C ALA A 175 9.28 11.73 9.04
N MET A 176 10.13 12.76 8.99
CA MET A 176 11.51 12.71 9.51
C MET A 176 11.54 12.50 11.03
N ASP A 177 10.73 13.25 11.79
CA ASP A 177 10.65 13.11 13.24
C ASP A 177 10.21 11.70 13.63
N ARG A 178 9.21 11.15 12.92
CA ARG A 178 8.79 9.75 13.10
C ARG A 178 9.91 8.76 12.82
N PHE A 179 10.64 8.95 11.73
CA PHE A 179 11.77 8.09 11.39
C PHE A 179 12.84 8.10 12.50
N ILE A 180 13.18 9.28 13.01
CA ILE A 180 14.12 9.44 14.12
C ILE A 180 13.59 8.77 15.38
N ASN A 181 12.31 8.97 15.72
CA ASN A 181 11.68 8.35 16.89
C ASN A 181 11.71 6.82 16.84
N TYR A 182 11.49 6.22 15.66
CA TYR A 182 11.58 4.76 15.51
C TYR A 182 13.01 4.23 15.59
N LEU A 183 14.01 5.02 15.18
CA LEU A 183 15.42 4.66 15.35
C LEU A 183 15.86 4.78 16.82
N SER A 184 15.46 5.85 17.51
CA SER A 184 15.84 6.12 18.90
C SER A 184 15.19 5.15 19.89
N ALA A 185 13.91 4.81 19.69
CA ALA A 185 13.21 3.79 20.50
C ALA A 185 13.88 2.41 20.46
N GLY A 186 14.67 2.13 19.40
CA GLY A 186 15.48 0.92 19.29
C GLY A 186 16.74 0.91 20.14
N SER A 187 17.29 2.09 20.41
CA SER A 187 18.58 2.26 21.11
C SER A 187 18.48 2.07 22.62
N GLU A 188 17.30 2.24 23.20
CA GLU A 188 17.06 2.09 24.64
C GLU A 188 17.03 0.62 25.12
N LEU A 189 16.90 -0.34 24.19
CA LEU A 189 16.67 -1.76 24.48
C LEU A 189 17.91 -2.67 24.30
N GLY A 190 19.08 -2.11 23.99
CA GLY A 190 20.30 -2.88 23.71
C GLY A 190 21.53 -2.34 24.43
N LYS A 191 22.35 -3.25 25.00
CA LYS A 191 23.66 -2.92 25.62
C LYS A 191 24.70 -2.39 24.63
N ASP A 192 24.44 -2.52 23.33
CA ASP A 192 25.26 -1.92 22.26
C ASP A 192 24.57 -0.64 21.78
N GLN A 193 24.91 0.48 22.41
CA GLN A 193 24.51 1.82 21.99
C GLN A 193 25.19 2.18 20.66
N VAL A 194 24.72 1.62 19.55
CA VAL A 194 25.05 2.16 18.23
C VAL A 194 24.09 3.31 17.99
N GLU A 195 24.51 4.53 18.34
CA GLU A 195 23.80 5.74 17.96
C GLU A 195 23.73 5.79 16.42
N VAL A 196 22.55 5.47 15.87
CA VAL A 196 22.31 5.57 14.43
C VAL A 196 22.19 7.06 14.09
N ASN A 197 23.32 7.66 13.73
CA ASN A 197 23.38 9.05 13.29
C ASN A 197 22.86 9.18 11.84
N ILE A 198 21.87 10.06 11.60
CA ILE A 198 21.25 10.27 10.29
C ILE A 198 22.27 10.60 9.20
N PRO A 199 23.22 11.54 9.38
CA PRO A 199 24.35 11.75 8.47
C PRO A 199 25.10 10.47 8.08
N SER A 200 25.38 9.58 9.03
CA SER A 200 26.07 8.32 8.75
C SER A 200 25.19 7.38 7.93
N LEU A 201 23.89 7.31 8.24
CA LEU A 201 22.92 6.51 7.49
C LEU A 201 22.77 7.03 6.05
N LEU A 202 22.63 8.34 5.86
CA LEU A 202 22.56 8.99 4.55
C LEU A 202 23.81 8.74 3.71
N ARG A 203 25.01 8.82 4.30
CA ARG A 203 26.25 8.47 3.61
C ARG A 203 26.24 7.00 3.17
N SER A 204 25.86 6.09 4.06
CA SER A 204 25.84 4.65 3.80
C SER A 204 24.85 4.25 2.69
N CYS A 205 23.76 4.99 2.53
CA CYS A 205 22.71 4.69 1.56
C CYS A 205 22.65 5.66 0.38
N SER A 206 23.65 6.54 0.23
CA SER A 206 23.68 7.66 -0.72
C SER A 206 23.47 7.25 -2.17
N VAL A 207 24.15 6.21 -2.65
CA VAL A 207 24.02 5.72 -4.03
C VAL A 207 22.60 5.23 -4.30
N LYS A 208 22.03 4.41 -3.40
CA LYS A 208 20.66 3.88 -3.52
C LYS A 208 19.62 5.01 -3.42
N LEU A 209 19.87 6.00 -2.55
CA LEU A 209 19.02 7.17 -2.39
C LEU A 209 18.98 8.02 -3.67
N ILE A 210 20.14 8.36 -4.25
CA ILE A 210 20.21 9.11 -5.50
C ILE A 210 19.48 8.37 -6.62
N PHE A 211 19.70 7.06 -6.73
CA PHE A 211 19.01 6.24 -7.72
C PHE A 211 17.48 6.28 -7.54
N ASN A 212 16.98 6.11 -6.31
CA ASN A 212 15.56 6.18 -6.01
C ASN A 212 14.96 7.56 -6.32
N LEU A 213 15.68 8.64 -6.01
CA LEU A 213 15.25 10.02 -6.30
C LEU A 213 15.17 10.27 -7.82
N VAL A 214 16.19 9.86 -8.58
CA VAL A 214 16.21 10.00 -10.04
C VAL A 214 15.05 9.22 -10.67
N LEU A 215 14.80 8.00 -10.22
CA LEU A 215 13.66 7.22 -10.71
C LEU A 215 12.32 7.89 -10.42
N ALA A 216 12.14 8.39 -9.20
CA ALA A 216 10.89 9.03 -8.80
C ALA A 216 10.64 10.35 -9.56
N LEU A 217 11.68 11.16 -9.76
CA LEU A 217 11.60 12.40 -10.54
C LEU A 217 11.38 12.12 -12.04
N GLY A 218 11.99 11.05 -12.57
CA GLY A 218 11.87 10.66 -13.98
C GLY A 218 10.52 10.04 -14.34
N ARG A 219 9.80 9.44 -13.38
CA ARG A 219 8.49 8.81 -13.63
C ARG A 219 7.34 9.81 -13.82
N GLY A 220 7.52 11.09 -13.49
CA GLY A 220 6.44 12.08 -13.60
C GLY A 220 5.17 11.67 -12.82
N ASP A 221 5.34 10.83 -11.79
CA ASP A 221 4.24 10.13 -11.13
C ASP A 221 3.36 11.12 -10.36
N SER A 222 2.14 11.33 -10.86
CA SER A 222 1.07 12.12 -10.25
C SER A 222 0.58 11.59 -8.89
N THR A 223 1.11 10.45 -8.44
CA THR A 223 0.85 9.82 -7.13
C THR A 223 1.74 10.37 -6.00
N LEU A 224 2.81 11.11 -6.33
CA LEU A 224 3.67 11.82 -5.37
C LEU A 224 3.09 13.17 -4.91
N ARG A 225 2.08 13.71 -5.60
CA ARG A 225 1.40 14.98 -5.27
C ARG A 225 0.08 14.79 -4.50
N ARG A 226 -0.01 13.76 -3.66
CA ARG A 226 -1.18 13.53 -2.80
C ARG A 226 -0.92 14.01 -1.38
#